data_AF-A0A1R3VIE3-F1
#
_entry.id   AF-A0A1R3VIE3-F1
#
_cell.length_a   1.000
_cell.length_b   1.000
_cell.length_c   1.000
_cell.angle_alpha   90.00
_cell.angle_beta   90.00
_cell.angle_gamma   90.00
#
_symmetry.space_group_name_H-M   'P 1'
#
loop_
_entity.id
_entity.type
_entity.pdbx_description
1 polymer ?
#
loop_
_entity_poly.entity_id
_entity_poly.type
_entity_poly.pdbx_seq_one_letter_code
_entity_poly.pdbx_strand_id
1 'polypeptide(L)' 'MGEDRKSEPERQKELQAQALARETGITRDQALTLIELLGTDRSSLLREANILKNRKPPSSAP' A
#
# COMPACT_ATOMS: atom_id res chain seq x y z
N MET A 1 -16.57 18.52 17.79
CA MET A 1 -15.61 18.60 16.66
C MET A 1 -14.97 17.23 16.58
N GLY A 2 -15.35 16.44 15.56
CA GLY A 2 -14.86 15.08 15.37
C GLY A 2 -13.46 15.14 14.78
N GLU A 3 -12.47 14.79 15.60
CA GLU A 3 -11.18 14.37 15.09
C GLU A 3 -11.14 12.88 15.30
N ASP A 4 -11.49 12.16 14.23
CA ASP A 4 -11.23 10.74 14.04
C ASP A 4 -9.80 10.46 14.48
N ARG A 5 -9.66 10.00 15.73
CA ARG A 5 -8.41 9.47 16.26
C ARG A 5 -8.19 8.16 15.54
N LYS A 6 -7.74 8.23 14.29
CA LYS A 6 -7.08 7.10 13.63
C LYS A 6 -6.08 6.58 14.63
N SER A 7 -6.29 5.33 15.03
CA SER A 7 -5.46 4.69 16.03
C SER A 7 -4.02 4.78 15.55
N GLU A 8 -3.05 4.96 16.45
CA GLU A 8 -1.61 4.95 16.11
C GLU A 8 -1.22 3.86 15.08
N PRO A 9 -1.75 2.62 15.15
CA PRO A 9 -1.51 1.61 14.11
C PRO A 9 -2.02 1.98 12.70
N GLU A 10 -3.16 2.66 12.55
CA GLU A 10 -3.66 3.09 11.23
C GLU A 10 -2.77 4.14 10.59
N ARG A 11 -2.29 5.12 11.38
CA ARG A 11 -1.35 6.13 10.87
C ARG A 11 -0.04 5.49 10.42
N GLN A 12 0.46 4.51 11.18
CA GLN A 12 1.67 3.78 10.81
C GLN A 12 1.48 2.99 9.50
N LYS A 13 0.34 2.32 9.33
CA LYS A 13 0.00 1.63 8.07
C LYS A 13 -0.07 2.60 6.90
N GLU A 14 -0.69 3.77 7.08
CA GLU A 14 -0.78 4.79 6.04
C GLU A 14 0.59 5.35 5.63
N LEU A 15 1.49 5.56 6.59
CA LEU A 15 2.85 6.02 6.33
C LEU A 15 3.67 4.96 5.58
N GLN A 16 3.58 3.69 6.01
CA GLN A 16 4.25 2.58 5.33
C GLN A 16 3.72 2.39 3.91
N ALA A 17 2.40 2.47 3.72
CA ALA A 17 1.79 2.36 2.40
C ALA A 17 2.26 3.49 1.47
N GLN A 18 2.35 4.71 1.99
CA GLN A 18 2.85 5.85 1.22
C GLN A 18 4.32 5.68 0.84
N ALA A 19 5.17 5.20 1.76
CA ALA A 19 6.57 4.91 1.46
C ALA A 19 6.71 3.83 0.38
N LEU A 20 5.97 2.73 0.52
CA LEU A 20 5.97 1.61 -0.43
C LEU A 20 5.50 2.05 -1.82
N ALA A 21 4.43 2.84 -1.90
CA ALA A 21 3.91 3.40 -3.15
C ALA A 21 4.97 4.26 -3.86
N ARG A 22 5.67 5.13 -3.13
CA ARG A 22 6.74 5.98 -3.69
C ARG A 22 7.94 5.18 -4.17
N GLU A 23 8.32 4.13 -3.45
CA GLU A 23 9.49 3.30 -3.77
C GLU A 23 9.25 2.37 -4.96
N THR A 24 8.03 1.83 -5.09
CA THR A 24 7.72 0.80 -6.09
C THR A 24 6.97 1.36 -7.31
N GLY A 25 6.26 2.47 -7.14
CA GLY A 25 5.43 3.09 -8.17
C GLY A 25 4.01 2.53 -8.26
N ILE A 26 3.57 1.72 -7.28
CA ILE A 26 2.16 1.29 -7.15
C ILE A 26 1.32 2.37 -6.47
N THR A 27 0.00 2.22 -6.52
CA THR A 27 -0.90 3.15 -5.80
C THR A 27 -0.89 2.92 -4.29
N ARG A 28 -1.23 3.96 -3.53
CA ARG A 28 -1.37 3.86 -2.07
C ARG A 28 -2.36 2.77 -1.64
N ASP A 29 -3.46 2.65 -2.35
CA ASP A 29 -4.51 1.66 -2.09
C ASP A 29 -3.99 0.22 -2.26
N GLN A 30 -3.24 -0.03 -3.34
CA GLN A 30 -2.54 -1.30 -3.55
C GLN A 30 -1.52 -1.56 -2.44
N ALA A 31 -0.77 -0.53 -2.02
CA ALA A 31 0.20 -0.66 -0.93
C ALA A 31 -0.47 -0.96 0.42
N LEU A 32 -1.60 -0.34 0.74
CA LEU A 32 -2.39 -0.64 1.94
C LEU A 32 -2.89 -2.09 1.90
N THR A 33 -3.47 -2.50 0.77
CA THR A 33 -3.95 -3.87 0.57
C THR A 33 -2.83 -4.89 0.79
N LEU A 34 -1.63 -4.63 0.25
CA LEU A 34 -0.47 -5.50 0.49
C LEU A 34 -0.07 -5.56 1.97
N ILE A 35 -0.09 -4.43 2.67
CA ILE A 35 0.23 -4.36 4.11
C ILE A 35 -0.81 -5.11 4.95
N GLU A 36 -2.07 -5.07 4.56
CA GLU A 36 -3.12 -5.82 5.25
C GLU A 36 -3.04 -7.32 5.02
N LEU A 37 -2.65 -7.76 3.81
CA LEU A 37 -2.54 -9.17 3.44
C LEU A 37 -1.24 -9.83 3.91
N LEU A 38 -0.12 -9.13 3.77
CA LEU A 38 1.24 -9.65 4.01
C LEU A 38 1.83 -9.18 5.34
N GLY A 39 1.20 -8.21 5.99
CA GLY A 39 1.76 -7.52 7.15
C GLY A 39 2.80 -6.48 6.75
N THR A 40 3.70 -6.14 7.67
CA THR A 40 4.68 -5.05 7.51
C THR A 40 6.05 -5.52 7.04
N ASP A 41 6.18 -6.76 6.53
CA ASP A 41 7.46 -7.28 6.04
C ASP A 41 7.84 -6.64 4.71
N ARG A 42 8.88 -5.80 4.73
CA ARG A 42 9.28 -5.00 3.57
C ARG A 42 9.71 -5.84 2.37
N SER A 43 10.38 -6.97 2.59
CA SER A 43 10.86 -7.82 1.49
C SER A 43 9.70 -8.45 0.72
N SER A 44 8.69 -8.93 1.44
CA SER A 44 7.46 -9.48 0.87
C SER A 44 6.65 -8.39 0.14
N LEU A 45 6.49 -7.23 0.78
CA LEU A 45 5.80 -6.08 0.19
C LEU A 45 6.45 -5.61 -1.11
N LEU A 46 7.78 -5.51 -1.16
CA LEU A 46 8.51 -5.09 -2.36
C LEU A 46 8.40 -6.08 -3.50
N ARG A 47 8.48 -7.38 -3.20
CA ARG A 47 8.30 -8.44 -4.20
C ARG A 47 6.91 -8.33 -4.83
N GLU A 48 5.88 -8.28 -3.99
CA GLU A 48 4.49 -8.26 -4.46
C GLU A 48 4.15 -6.94 -5.17
N ALA A 49 4.64 -5.81 -4.67
CA ALA A 49 4.48 -4.51 -5.32
C ALA A 49 5.13 -4.46 -6.72
N ASN A 50 6.31 -5.05 -6.88
CA ASN A 50 6.99 -5.13 -8.18
C ASN A 50 6.22 -6.04 -9.15
N ILE A 51 5.70 -7.17 -8.65
CA ILE A 51 4.81 -8.04 -9.41
C ILE A 51 3.55 -7.28 -9.84
N LEU A 52 2.87 -6.57 -8.92
CA LEU A 52 1.68 -5.78 -9.21
C LEU A 52 1.94 -4.69 -10.26
N LYS A 53 3.06 -3.98 -10.17
CA LYS A 53 3.47 -2.98 -11.16
C LYS A 53 3.60 -3.59 -12.55
N ASN A 54 4.25 -4.76 -12.66
CA ASN A 54 4.47 -5.44 -13.93
C ASN A 54 3.22 -6.16 -14.44
N ARG A 55 2.29 -6.51 -13.54
CA ARG A 55 0.99 -7.12 -13.84
C ARG A 55 -0.09 -6.10 -14.16
N LYS A 56 0.24 -4.87 -14.56
CA LYS A 56 -0.73 -3.82 -14.91
C LYS A 56 -1.91 -4.43 -15.69
N PRO A 57 -3.09 -4.64 -15.07
CA PRO A 57 -4.23 -5.11 -15.82
C PRO A 57 -4.63 -3.96 -16.75
N PRO A 58 -4.96 -4.21 -18.03
CA PRO A 58 -5.60 -3.22 -18.87
C PRO A 58 -7.04 -3.02 -18.41
N SER A 59 -7.26 -2.37 -17.26
CA SER A 59 -8.58 -1.87 -16.86
C SER A 59 -8.49 -0.95 -15.66
N SER A 60 -8.38 0.34 -15.96
CA SER A 60 -9.29 1.32 -15.38
C SER A 60 -9.59 2.33 -16.49
N ALA A 61 -10.56 1.95 -17.32
CA ALA A 61 -11.38 2.77 -18.20
C ALA A 61 -12.71 1.99 -18.31
N PRO A 62 -13.90 2.62 -18.38
CA PRO A 62 -14.20 4.02 -18.70
C PRO A 62 -14.34 4.96 -17.49
#